data_AF-A0A2R8BBC4-F1
#
_entry.id   AF-A0A2R8BBC4-F1
#
_cell.length_a   1.000
_cell.length_b   1.000
_cell.length_c   1.000
_cell.angle_alpha   90.00
_cell.angle_beta   90.00
_cell.angle_gamma   90.00
#
_symmetry.space_group_name_H-M   'P 1'
#
loop_
_entity.id
_entity.type
_entity.pdbx_description
1 polymer ?
#
loop_
_entity_poly.entity_id
_entity_poly.type
_entity_poly.pdbx_seq_one_letter_code
_entity_poly.pdbx_strand_id
1 'polypeptide(L)' 'MPDIITLKALCEELKIDPREAREKLRAAVSDPKANPELAKTRKPRAPWQWVKGSKAESEARRILST' A
#
# COMPACT_ATOMS: atom_id res chain seq x y z
N MET A 1 11.82 13.51 -10.90
CA MET A 1 12.05 12.30 -10.07
C MET A 1 10.69 11.88 -9.55
N PRO A 2 10.24 10.63 -9.76
CA PRO A 2 8.92 10.22 -9.25
C PRO A 2 8.96 10.26 -7.71
N ASP A 3 8.04 11.01 -7.10
CA ASP A 3 7.86 11.03 -5.66
C ASP A 3 7.35 9.65 -5.23
N ILE A 4 8.25 8.77 -4.78
CA ILE A 4 7.88 7.45 -4.29
C ILE A 4 7.57 7.56 -2.80
N ILE A 5 6.37 7.15 -2.42
CA ILE A 5 6.00 6.97 -1.03
C ILE A 5 6.18 5.52 -0.62
N THR A 6 6.88 5.31 0.50
CA THR A 6 7.12 3.98 1.05
C THR A 6 6.08 3.65 2.12
N LEU A 7 5.88 2.35 2.36
CA LEU A 7 5.04 1.92 3.48
C LEU A 7 5.52 2.47 4.82
N LYS A 8 6.84 2.62 5.01
CA LYS A 8 7.37 3.20 6.26
C LYS A 8 6.84 4.63 6.47
N ALA A 9 6.89 5.46 5.42
CA ALA A 9 6.36 6.82 5.48
C ALA A 9 4.84 6.83 5.75
N LEU A 10 4.07 5.95 5.10
CA LEU A 10 2.63 5.82 5.37
C LEU A 10 2.33 5.36 6.80
N CYS A 11 3.11 4.42 7.34
CA CYS A 11 2.96 3.96 8.72
C CYS A 11 3.27 5.06 9.73
N GLU A 12 4.29 5.89 9.47
CA GLU A 12 4.62 7.04 10.30
C GLU A 12 3.54 8.13 10.23
N GLU A 13 3.05 8.45 9.03
CA GLU A 13 1.95 9.41 8.82
C GLU A 13 0.64 8.98 9.51
N LEU A 14 0.26 7.71 9.33
CA LEU A 14 -0.99 7.15 9.86
C LEU A 14 -0.86 6.63 11.30
N LYS A 15 0.35 6.63 11.87
CA LYS A 15 0.67 6.06 13.18
C LYS A 15 0.21 4.60 13.34
N ILE A 16 0.39 3.81 12.28
CA ILE A 16 0.02 2.39 12.25
C ILE A 16 1.27 1.53 12.40
N ASP A 17 1.12 0.41 13.11
CA ASP A 17 2.20 -0.55 13.23
C ASP A 17 2.61 -1.11 11.85
N PRO A 18 3.91 -1.09 11.49
CA PRO A 18 4.38 -1.60 10.20
C PRO A 18 4.03 -3.06 9.92
N ARG A 19 3.79 -3.88 10.95
CA ARG A 19 3.38 -5.28 10.81
C ARG A 19 1.91 -5.35 10.43
N GLU A 20 1.04 -4.66 11.17
CA GLU A 20 -0.40 -4.60 10.89
C GLU A 20 -0.66 -4.04 9.49
N ALA A 21 0.02 -2.95 9.13
CA ALA A 21 -0.09 -2.35 7.81
C ALA A 21 0.26 -3.33 6.69
N ARG A 22 1.33 -4.13 6.86
CA ARG A 22 1.72 -5.17 5.88
C ARG A 22 0.69 -6.28 5.78
N GLU A 23 0.05 -6.66 6.88
CA GLU A 23 -0.97 -7.70 6.90
C GLU A 23 -2.25 -7.23 6.21
N LYS A 24 -2.74 -6.02 6.53
CA LYS A 24 -3.89 -5.39 5.85
C LYS A 24 -3.64 -5.29 4.34
N LEU A 25 -2.47 -4.80 3.93
CA LEU A 25 -2.11 -4.72 2.51
C LEU A 25 -1.91 -6.10 1.86
N ARG A 26 -1.49 -7.13 2.60
CA ARG A 26 -1.47 -8.52 2.10
C ARG A 26 -2.88 -9.03 1.81
N ALA A 27 -3.80 -8.89 2.75
CA ALA A 27 -5.18 -9.28 2.54
C ALA A 27 -5.80 -8.53 1.35
N ALA A 28 -5.57 -7.22 1.26
CA ALA A 28 -6.13 -6.39 0.19
C ALA A 28 -5.62 -6.74 -1.22
N VAL A 29 -4.34 -7.15 -1.36
CA VAL A 29 -3.83 -7.62 -2.67
C VAL A 29 -4.35 -8.99 -3.02
N SER A 30 -4.61 -9.84 -2.02
CA SER A 30 -5.29 -11.12 -2.27
C SER A 30 -6.74 -10.95 -2.75
N ASP A 31 -7.32 -9.75 -2.62
CA ASP A 31 -8.61 -9.37 -3.23
C ASP A 31 -8.42 -8.41 -4.43
N PRO A 32 -8.06 -8.94 -5.61
CA PRO A 32 -7.87 -8.15 -6.82
C PRO A 32 -9.18 -7.56 -7.37
N LYS A 33 -10.36 -7.98 -6.86
CA LYS A 33 -11.65 -7.39 -7.25
C LYS A 33 -11.88 -6.07 -6.51
N ALA A 34 -11.48 -6.01 -5.23
CA ALA A 34 -11.57 -4.79 -4.44
C ALA A 34 -10.44 -3.79 -4.74
N ASN A 35 -9.22 -4.27 -5.00
CA ASN A 35 -8.03 -3.42 -5.19
C ASN A 35 -7.21 -3.85 -6.42
N PRO A 36 -7.72 -3.62 -7.64
CA PRO A 36 -7.08 -4.10 -8.86
C PRO A 36 -5.74 -3.42 -9.13
N GLU A 37 -5.57 -2.13 -8.82
CA GLU A 37 -4.32 -1.39 -9.07
C GLU A 37 -3.23 -1.75 -8.05
N LEU A 38 -3.61 -1.92 -6.78
CA LEU A 38 -2.71 -2.40 -5.73
C LEU A 38 -2.24 -3.83 -6.01
N ALA A 39 -3.14 -4.71 -6.46
CA ALA A 39 -2.79 -6.09 -6.78
C ALA A 39 -1.89 -6.18 -8.02
N LYS A 40 -2.17 -5.38 -9.05
CA LYS A 40 -1.41 -5.35 -10.31
C LYS A 40 0.01 -4.80 -10.15
N THR A 41 0.19 -3.80 -9.30
CA THR A 41 1.50 -3.17 -9.06
C THR A 41 2.36 -3.96 -8.08
N ARG A 42 1.77 -4.88 -7.31
CA ARG A 42 2.51 -5.66 -6.33
C ARG A 42 3.34 -6.76 -6.97
N LYS A 43 4.64 -6.72 -6.67
CA LYS A 43 5.57 -7.83 -6.95
C LYS A 43 5.85 -8.64 -5.68
N PRO A 44 5.87 -9.98 -5.75
CA PRO A 44 6.27 -10.82 -4.63
C PRO A 44 7.68 -10.43 -4.14
N ARG A 45 7.87 -10.36 -2.81
CA ARG A 45 9.15 -10.03 -2.15
C ARG A 45 9.69 -8.62 -2.44
N ALA A 46 8.97 -7.79 -3.20
CA ALA A 46 9.32 -6.40 -3.38
C ALA A 46 8.91 -5.56 -2.15
N PRO A 47 9.68 -4.52 -1.83
CA PRO A 47 9.29 -3.55 -0.83
C PRO A 47 7.98 -2.86 -1.23
N TRP A 48 7.19 -2.49 -0.22
CA TRP A 48 5.97 -1.73 -0.41
C TRP A 48 6.29 -0.26 -0.68
N GLN A 49 6.11 0.14 -1.93
CA GLN A 49 6.34 1.48 -2.42
C GLN A 49 5.33 1.80 -3.51
N TRP A 50 4.90 3.05 -3.57
CA TRP A 50 3.93 3.53 -4.56
C TRP A 50 4.39 4.88 -5.10
N VAL A 51 4.00 5.19 -6.33
CA VAL A 51 4.18 6.55 -6.86
C VAL A 51 3.13 7.45 -6.20
N LYS A 52 3.55 8.59 -5.66
CA LYS A 52 2.67 9.57 -5.04
C LYS A 52 1.68 10.10 -6.07
N GLY A 53 0.41 10.17 -5.71
CA GLY A 53 -0.72 10.48 -6.60
C GLY A 53 -1.18 9.31 -7.46
N SER A 54 -0.64 8.10 -7.31
CA SER A 54 -1.11 6.93 -8.05
C SER A 54 -2.38 6.33 -7.44
N LYS A 55 -3.15 5.62 -8.27
CA LYS A 55 -4.33 4.87 -7.80
C LYS A 55 -3.96 3.81 -6.76
N ALA A 56 -2.83 3.12 -6.94
CA ALA A 56 -2.34 2.13 -6.00
C ALA A 56 -1.97 2.74 -4.63
N GLU A 57 -1.44 3.96 -4.59
CA GLU A 57 -1.25 4.69 -3.32
C GLU A 57 -2.59 5.00 -2.66
N SER A 58 -3.56 5.49 -3.42
CA SER A 58 -4.87 5.87 -2.90
C SER A 58 -5.62 4.66 -2.31
N GLU A 59 -5.55 3.51 -2.98
CA GLU A 59 -6.03 2.23 -2.47
C GLU A 59 -5.29 1.84 -1.17
N ALA A 60 -3.94 1.90 -1.17
CA ALA A 60 -3.14 1.59 0.01
C ALA A 60 -3.50 2.48 1.21
N ARG A 61 -3.62 3.80 1.02
CA ARG A 61 -4.03 4.73 2.08
C ARG A 61 -5.41 4.41 2.62
N ARG A 62 -6.38 4.11 1.76
CA ARG A 62 -7.74 3.74 2.16
C ARG A 62 -7.78 2.45 2.98
N ILE A 63 -6.99 1.45 2.61
CA ILE A 63 -6.88 0.19 3.35
C ILE A 63 -6.26 0.41 4.73
N LEU A 64 -5.24 1.26 4.79
CA LEU A 64 -4.53 1.53 6.04
C LEU A 64 -5.32 2.48 6.95
N SER A 65 -6.08 3.43 6.42
CA SER A 65 -6.89 4.36 7.21
C SER A 65 -8.20 3.76 7.76
N THR A 66 -8.44 2.47 7.54
CA THR A 66 -9.57 1.71 8.09
C THR A 66 -9.19 1.06 9.41
#